data_AF-A0A960ZW31-F1
#
_entry.id   AF-A0A960ZW31-F1
#
_cell.length_a   1.000
_cell.length_b   1.000
_cell.length_c   1.000
_cell.angle_alpha   90.00
_cell.angle_beta   90.00
_cell.angle_gamma   90.00
#
_symmetry.space_group_name_H-M   'P 1'
#
loop_
_entity.id
_entity.type
_entity.pdbx_description
1 polymer ?
#
loop_
_entity_poly.entity_id
_entity_poly.type
_entity_poly.pdbx_seq_one_letter_code
_entity_poly.pdbx_strand_id
1 'polypeptide(L)'
;PHSAPAPPPFQTWLATHYPANLQGQWVDPDGDEDGDGIKNQIEYAYGFSPQSYDVVDNFSISQVAGPAASTDLTVTFRRDESATDLTYLLQVSSNLIDWTTIARSTAGGVATGENGGTINSDATLIGTIHLVSVTTNLAAGTNGKKFVRLKVDRQP
;
A
#
# COMPACT_ATOMS: atom_id res chain seq x y z
N PRO A 1 -24.25 -23.73 20.02
CA PRO A 1 -22.84 -23.51 19.61
C PRO A 1 -22.66 -22.11 19.00
N HIS A 2 -22.16 -21.15 19.78
CA HIS A 2 -21.70 -19.88 19.21
C HIS A 2 -20.30 -20.12 18.66
N SER A 3 -20.16 -20.08 17.33
CA SER A 3 -18.85 -20.07 16.68
C SER A 3 -18.05 -18.89 17.22
N ALA A 4 -16.78 -19.10 17.54
CA ALA A 4 -15.89 -17.99 17.87
C ALA A 4 -15.84 -17.02 16.67
N PRO A 5 -15.72 -15.69 16.91
CA PRO A 5 -15.52 -14.73 15.84
C PRO A 5 -14.27 -15.11 15.04
N ALA A 6 -14.30 -14.86 13.73
CA ALA A 6 -13.14 -15.05 12.88
C ALA A 6 -11.96 -14.18 13.39
N PRO A 7 -10.71 -14.67 13.33
CA PRO A 7 -9.56 -13.87 13.73
C PRO A 7 -9.46 -12.58 12.89
N PRO A 8 -8.98 -11.47 13.47
CA PRO A 8 -8.64 -10.28 12.70
C PRO A 8 -7.66 -10.59 11.55
N PRO A 9 -7.74 -9.89 10.42
CA PRO A 9 -6.87 -10.12 9.26
C PRO A 9 -5.37 -10.19 9.59
N PHE A 10 -4.84 -9.23 10.37
CA PHE A 10 -3.44 -9.27 10.80
C PHE A 10 -3.10 -10.51 11.65
N GLN A 11 -4.02 -11.00 12.47
CA GLN A 11 -3.80 -12.22 13.26
C GLN A 11 -3.76 -13.46 12.37
N THR A 12 -4.55 -13.51 11.30
CA THR A 12 -4.48 -14.55 10.28
C THR A 12 -3.12 -14.53 9.56
N TRP A 13 -2.62 -13.34 9.21
CA TRP A 13 -1.29 -13.19 8.61
C TRP A 13 -0.19 -13.66 9.58
N LEU A 14 -0.24 -13.23 10.85
CA LEU A 14 0.69 -13.69 11.87
C LEU A 14 0.66 -15.21 12.07
N ALA A 15 -0.51 -15.84 12.10
CA ALA A 15 -0.62 -17.29 12.24
C ALA A 15 -0.03 -18.05 11.05
N THR A 16 -0.02 -17.42 9.87
CA THR A 16 0.55 -18.00 8.63
C THR A 16 2.07 -17.92 8.64
N HIS A 17 2.63 -16.74 8.96
CA HIS A 17 4.07 -16.51 8.87
C HIS A 17 4.82 -16.84 10.17
N TYR A 18 4.16 -16.76 11.33
CA TYR A 18 4.75 -17.10 12.62
C TYR A 18 3.92 -18.19 13.35
N PRO A 19 3.81 -19.40 12.79
CA PRO A 19 2.98 -20.46 13.37
C PRO A 19 3.48 -20.95 14.75
N ALA A 20 4.75 -20.70 15.06
CA ALA A 20 5.35 -21.01 16.36
C ALA A 20 5.13 -19.91 17.42
N ASN A 21 4.71 -18.71 17.01
CA ASN A 21 4.42 -17.64 17.96
C ASN A 21 3.15 -17.98 18.74
N LEU A 22 3.20 -17.76 20.05
CA LEU A 22 1.98 -17.85 20.86
C LEU A 22 1.02 -16.75 20.44
N GLN A 23 -0.30 -17.02 20.47
CA GLN A 23 -1.29 -15.97 20.23
C GLN A 23 -1.06 -14.80 21.19
N GLY A 24 -0.88 -13.59 20.64
CA GLY A 24 -0.56 -12.39 21.41
C GLY A 24 0.94 -12.09 21.56
N GLN A 25 1.83 -12.90 21.00
CA GLN A 25 3.24 -12.55 20.90
C GLN A 25 3.39 -11.35 19.94
N TRP A 26 4.12 -10.34 20.42
CA TRP A 26 4.36 -9.11 19.68
C TRP A 26 5.33 -9.37 18.51
N VAL A 27 4.91 -8.95 17.31
CA VAL A 27 5.78 -8.79 16.13
C VAL A 27 5.94 -7.30 15.92
N ASP A 28 7.18 -6.84 15.83
CA ASP A 28 7.49 -5.43 15.63
C ASP A 28 6.98 -4.99 14.25
N PRO A 29 6.03 -4.05 14.14
CA PRO A 29 5.56 -3.55 12.85
C PRO A 29 6.67 -2.90 12.02
N ASP A 30 7.73 -2.40 12.67
CA ASP A 30 8.92 -1.81 12.05
C ASP A 30 10.08 -2.82 11.90
N GLY A 31 9.83 -4.09 12.23
CA GLY A 31 10.71 -5.24 11.99
C GLY A 31 10.92 -5.52 10.51
N ASP A 32 11.97 -6.29 10.22
CA ASP A 32 12.54 -6.57 8.89
C ASP A 32 13.42 -7.81 9.06
N GLU A 33 12.76 -8.91 9.39
CA GLU A 33 13.41 -10.14 9.87
C GLU A 33 14.20 -10.86 8.78
N ASP A 34 13.88 -10.65 7.51
CA ASP A 34 14.57 -11.24 6.36
C ASP A 34 15.53 -10.28 5.66
N GLY A 35 15.53 -9.00 6.02
CA GLY A 35 16.56 -8.04 5.64
C GLY A 35 16.44 -7.51 4.21
N ASP A 36 15.24 -7.50 3.64
CA ASP A 36 14.98 -6.93 2.31
C ASP A 36 14.68 -5.42 2.33
N GLY A 37 14.51 -4.85 3.52
CA GLY A 37 14.23 -3.43 3.72
C GLY A 37 12.75 -3.08 3.73
N ILE A 38 11.85 -4.06 3.58
CA ILE A 38 10.41 -3.91 3.70
C ILE A 38 10.03 -4.21 5.15
N LYS A 39 9.27 -3.30 5.77
CA LYS A 39 8.88 -3.47 7.16
C LYS A 39 7.68 -4.40 7.29
N ASN A 40 7.59 -5.16 8.37
CA ASN A 40 6.49 -6.11 8.65
C ASN A 40 5.10 -5.52 8.42
N GLN A 41 4.88 -4.24 8.76
CA GLN A 41 3.60 -3.56 8.51
C GLN A 41 3.29 -3.39 7.01
N ILE A 42 4.30 -3.14 6.19
CA ILE A 42 4.17 -3.05 4.73
C ILE A 42 4.10 -4.44 4.11
N GLU A 43 4.85 -5.42 4.63
CA GLU A 43 4.75 -6.79 4.17
C GLU A 43 3.34 -7.35 4.35
N TYR A 44 2.75 -7.15 5.53
CA TYR A 44 1.35 -7.45 5.76
C TYR A 44 0.45 -6.76 4.73
N ALA A 45 0.68 -5.47 4.48
CA ALA A 45 -0.13 -4.71 3.53
C ALA A 45 0.04 -5.16 2.07
N TYR A 46 1.18 -5.76 1.72
CA TYR A 46 1.55 -6.14 0.35
C TYR A 46 1.39 -7.65 0.10
N GLY A 47 1.03 -8.41 1.14
CA GLY A 47 0.89 -9.86 1.08
C GLY A 47 2.23 -10.60 1.03
N PHE A 48 3.28 -10.00 1.58
CA PHE A 48 4.61 -10.59 1.68
C PHE A 48 4.77 -11.42 2.95
N SER A 49 5.88 -12.17 2.97
CA SER A 49 6.24 -13.03 4.08
C SER A 49 7.46 -12.45 4.78
N PRO A 50 7.38 -12.12 6.09
CA PRO A 50 8.43 -11.49 6.89
C PRO A 50 9.61 -12.42 7.23
N GLN A 51 9.76 -13.49 6.47
CA GLN A 51 10.74 -14.54 6.69
C GLN A 51 11.39 -14.95 5.37
N SER A 52 11.08 -14.25 4.27
CA SER A 52 11.45 -14.63 2.93
C SER A 52 11.66 -13.39 2.08
N TYR A 53 12.92 -12.98 1.99
CA TYR A 53 13.42 -11.87 1.18
C TYR A 53 12.68 -11.67 -0.16
N ASP A 54 12.09 -10.49 -0.34
CA ASP A 54 11.41 -10.11 -1.59
C ASP A 54 12.31 -9.32 -2.54
N VAL A 55 12.52 -9.89 -3.74
CA VAL A 55 13.35 -9.26 -4.78
C VAL A 55 12.61 -8.11 -5.48
N VAL A 56 11.28 -8.11 -5.48
CA VAL A 56 10.45 -7.11 -6.17
C VAL A 56 9.20 -6.78 -5.35
N ASP A 57 9.10 -5.54 -4.87
CA ASP A 57 7.97 -5.03 -4.08
C ASP A 57 6.76 -4.59 -4.94
N ASN A 58 6.98 -4.36 -6.24
CA ASN A 58 6.06 -3.72 -7.18
C ASN A 58 5.61 -2.30 -6.81
N PHE A 59 6.38 -1.61 -5.97
CA PHE A 59 6.24 -0.17 -5.80
C PHE A 59 7.05 0.54 -6.89
N SER A 60 6.38 1.30 -7.75
CA SER A 60 7.08 2.01 -8.82
C SER A 60 6.47 3.38 -9.09
N ILE A 61 7.33 4.29 -9.54
CA ILE A 61 6.96 5.65 -9.92
C ILE A 61 7.51 5.89 -11.32
N SER A 62 6.66 6.37 -12.22
CA SER A 62 7.05 6.79 -13.57
C SER A 62 6.43 8.15 -13.90
N GLN A 63 7.07 8.86 -14.82
CA GLN A 63 6.62 10.18 -15.25
C GLN A 63 6.67 10.29 -16.76
N VAL A 64 5.65 10.92 -17.35
CA VAL A 64 5.56 11.19 -18.78
C VAL A 64 5.30 12.69 -18.98
N ALA A 65 6.03 13.32 -19.88
CA ALA A 65 5.81 14.71 -20.24
C ALA A 65 4.44 14.85 -20.93
N GLY A 66 3.59 15.71 -20.39
CA GLY A 66 2.29 16.02 -20.95
C GLY A 66 2.30 17.32 -21.79
N PRO A 67 1.16 17.67 -22.40
CA PRO A 67 1.00 18.92 -23.14
C PRO A 67 1.28 20.15 -22.28
N ALA A 68 1.66 21.25 -22.92
CA ALA A 68 1.88 22.55 -22.27
C ALA A 68 2.82 22.51 -21.06
N ALA A 69 3.84 21.64 -21.08
CA ALA A 69 4.81 21.42 -19.98
C ALA A 69 4.20 20.84 -18.68
N SER A 70 3.07 20.16 -18.76
CA SER A 70 2.55 19.31 -17.67
C SER A 70 3.34 17.99 -17.57
N THR A 71 3.11 17.23 -16.51
CA THR A 71 3.72 15.93 -16.28
C THR A 71 2.72 14.97 -15.68
N ASP A 72 2.49 13.84 -16.33
CA ASP A 72 1.69 12.76 -15.75
C ASP A 72 2.60 11.90 -14.88
N LEU A 73 2.27 11.84 -13.59
CA LEU A 73 2.95 11.02 -12.60
C LEU A 73 2.11 9.77 -12.37
N THR A 74 2.70 8.60 -12.63
CA THR A 74 2.04 7.30 -12.41
C THR A 74 2.74 6.56 -11.29
N VAL A 75 1.96 6.09 -10.32
CA VAL A 75 2.44 5.29 -9.19
C VAL A 75 1.74 3.95 -9.21
N THR A 76 2.52 2.88 -9.02
CA THR A 76 2.00 1.53 -8.86
C THR A 76 2.34 1.02 -7.47
N PHE A 77 1.39 0.36 -6.82
CA PHE A 77 1.56 -0.25 -5.50
C PHE A 77 0.64 -1.45 -5.30
N ARG A 78 0.96 -2.31 -4.32
CA ARG A 78 0.13 -3.46 -3.95
C ARG A 78 -0.91 -3.08 -2.90
N ARG A 79 -2.06 -3.74 -2.95
CA ARG A 79 -3.03 -3.81 -1.84
C ARG A 79 -3.53 -5.24 -1.68
N ASP A 80 -3.94 -5.61 -0.47
CA ASP A 80 -4.64 -6.87 -0.23
C ASP A 80 -6.13 -6.61 0.02
N GLU A 81 -7.01 -7.24 -0.75
CA GLU A 81 -8.46 -7.14 -0.50
C GLU A 81 -8.90 -7.90 0.76
N SER A 82 -8.07 -8.81 1.27
CA SER A 82 -8.32 -9.56 2.50
C SER A 82 -8.00 -8.76 3.78
N ALA A 83 -7.13 -7.74 3.65
CA ALA A 83 -6.67 -6.89 4.75
C ALA A 83 -7.72 -5.81 5.10
N THR A 84 -8.85 -6.26 5.64
CA THR A 84 -10.02 -5.41 5.94
C THR A 84 -9.81 -4.45 7.13
N ASP A 85 -8.69 -4.55 7.81
CA ASP A 85 -8.22 -3.63 8.86
C ASP A 85 -7.28 -2.53 8.33
N LEU A 86 -6.98 -2.50 7.03
CA LEU A 86 -6.06 -1.51 6.44
C LEU A 86 -6.78 -0.39 5.68
N THR A 87 -6.17 0.78 5.72
CA THR A 87 -6.44 1.89 4.79
C THR A 87 -5.16 2.29 4.07
N TYR A 88 -5.17 2.18 2.75
CA TYR A 88 -4.10 2.61 1.85
C TYR A 88 -4.39 4.03 1.38
N LEU A 89 -3.43 4.92 1.52
CA LEU A 89 -3.50 6.31 1.08
C LEU A 89 -2.28 6.61 0.21
N LEU A 90 -2.48 6.68 -1.11
CA LEU A 90 -1.45 7.19 -2.00
C LEU A 90 -1.48 8.72 -1.92
N GLN A 91 -0.36 9.33 -1.55
CA GLN A 91 -0.28 10.76 -1.29
C GLN A 91 0.84 11.43 -2.04
N VAL A 92 0.60 12.68 -2.42
CA VAL A 92 1.60 13.58 -2.99
C VAL A 92 1.81 14.82 -2.13
N SER A 93 3.00 15.38 -2.17
CA SER A 93 3.36 16.61 -1.45
C SER A 93 4.32 17.47 -2.25
N SER A 94 4.27 18.79 -2.03
CA SER A 94 5.25 19.76 -2.54
C SER A 94 6.33 20.13 -1.53
N ASN A 95 6.17 19.77 -0.25
CA ASN A 95 7.02 20.28 0.84
C ASN A 95 7.34 19.24 1.93
N LEU A 96 6.91 17.98 1.78
CA LEU A 96 7.02 16.89 2.77
C LEU A 96 6.21 17.10 4.06
N ILE A 97 5.49 18.21 4.19
CA ILE A 97 4.71 18.57 5.38
C ILE A 97 3.22 18.37 5.08
N ASP A 98 2.74 19.00 4.01
CA ASP A 98 1.35 18.95 3.58
C ASP A 98 1.18 17.85 2.54
N TRP A 99 0.32 16.88 2.83
CA TRP A 99 0.10 15.70 1.99
C TRP A 99 -1.34 15.68 1.47
N THR A 100 -1.48 15.52 0.16
CA THR A 100 -2.78 15.36 -0.51
C THR A 100 -2.95 13.91 -0.92
N THR A 101 -4.02 13.25 -0.46
CA THR A 101 -4.38 11.91 -0.92
C THR A 101 -4.93 11.98 -2.34
N ILE A 102 -4.33 11.21 -3.25
CA ILE A 102 -4.75 11.09 -4.65
C ILE A 102 -5.41 9.75 -4.98
N ALA A 103 -5.24 8.75 -4.12
CA ALA A 103 -6.02 7.53 -4.17
C ALA A 103 -6.16 6.89 -2.79
N ARG A 104 -7.26 6.18 -2.57
CA ARG A 104 -7.59 5.49 -1.32
C ARG A 104 -8.16 4.11 -1.58
N SER A 105 -7.76 3.14 -0.76
CA SER A 105 -8.45 1.87 -0.56
C SER A 105 -8.67 1.67 0.93
N THR A 106 -9.88 1.30 1.33
CA THR A 106 -10.26 1.17 2.75
C THR A 106 -10.91 -0.18 2.96
N ALA A 107 -10.49 -0.88 4.01
CA ALA A 107 -11.07 -2.14 4.46
C ALA A 107 -11.21 -3.17 3.32
N GLY A 108 -10.13 -3.37 2.56
CA GLY A 108 -10.08 -4.30 1.42
C GLY A 108 -10.83 -3.83 0.16
N GLY A 109 -11.52 -2.69 0.20
CA GLY A 109 -12.28 -2.16 -0.93
C GLY A 109 -11.40 -1.77 -2.13
N VAL A 110 -12.00 -1.80 -3.33
CA VAL A 110 -11.36 -1.35 -4.58
C VAL A 110 -10.83 0.08 -4.42
N ALA A 111 -9.65 0.34 -4.97
CA ALA A 111 -9.02 1.66 -4.94
C ALA A 111 -9.88 2.68 -5.69
N THR A 112 -9.99 3.87 -5.10
CA THR A 112 -10.73 5.01 -5.66
C THR A 112 -9.79 6.22 -5.79
N GLY A 113 -9.96 6.97 -6.87
CA GLY A 113 -9.20 8.19 -7.13
C GLY A 113 -9.75 9.38 -6.36
N GLU A 114 -8.88 10.25 -5.89
CA GLU A 114 -9.20 11.47 -5.14
C GLU A 114 -8.34 12.64 -5.65
N ASN A 115 -8.79 13.88 -5.49
CA ASN A 115 -7.98 15.10 -5.71
C ASN A 115 -7.12 15.11 -7.00
N GLY A 116 -7.66 14.59 -8.12
CA GLY A 116 -6.99 14.54 -9.42
C GLY A 116 -6.23 13.25 -9.73
N GLY A 117 -6.19 12.29 -8.81
CA GLY A 117 -5.73 10.93 -9.09
C GLY A 117 -6.78 10.10 -9.84
N THR A 118 -6.33 9.42 -10.88
CA THR A 118 -7.11 8.53 -11.73
C THR A 118 -6.62 7.11 -11.55
N ILE A 119 -7.52 6.18 -11.23
CA ILE A 119 -7.19 4.75 -11.15
C ILE A 119 -7.11 4.20 -12.59
N ASN A 120 -5.92 3.81 -13.03
CA ASN A 120 -5.72 3.17 -14.33
C ASN A 120 -6.00 1.67 -14.25
N SER A 121 -5.62 1.05 -13.12
CA SER A 121 -5.83 -0.37 -12.86
C SER A 121 -5.94 -0.65 -11.37
N ASP A 122 -6.72 -1.66 -11.04
CA ASP A 122 -6.76 -2.32 -9.73
C ASP A 122 -7.00 -3.81 -9.99
N ALA A 123 -5.97 -4.47 -10.52
CA ALA A 123 -6.08 -5.82 -11.07
C ALA A 123 -5.43 -6.83 -10.13
N THR A 124 -6.00 -8.02 -10.02
CA THR A 124 -5.42 -9.11 -9.25
C THR A 124 -4.00 -9.42 -9.76
N LEU A 125 -3.04 -9.35 -8.86
CA LEU A 125 -1.66 -9.77 -9.07
C LEU A 125 -1.52 -11.26 -8.74
N ILE A 126 -1.87 -11.64 -7.51
CA ILE A 126 -1.86 -13.03 -7.01
C ILE A 126 -2.89 -13.17 -5.88
N GLY A 127 -3.70 -14.23 -5.88
CA GLY A 127 -4.67 -14.45 -4.80
C GLY A 127 -5.58 -13.24 -4.55
N THR A 128 -5.54 -12.70 -3.33
CA THR A 128 -6.26 -11.49 -2.90
C THR A 128 -5.41 -10.20 -3.05
N ILE A 129 -4.18 -10.32 -3.53
CA ILE A 129 -3.28 -9.19 -3.76
C ILE A 129 -3.57 -8.58 -5.11
N HIS A 130 -3.80 -7.28 -5.12
CA HIS A 130 -4.04 -6.46 -6.31
C HIS A 130 -2.87 -5.51 -6.55
N LEU A 131 -2.61 -5.26 -7.83
CA LEU A 131 -1.70 -4.23 -8.29
C LEU A 131 -2.51 -3.01 -8.74
N VAL A 132 -2.37 -1.92 -7.99
CA VAL A 132 -3.06 -0.65 -8.23
C VAL A 132 -2.13 0.27 -9.00
N SER A 133 -2.60 0.88 -10.09
CA SER A 133 -1.91 1.93 -10.82
C SER A 133 -2.72 3.21 -10.81
N VAL A 134 -2.10 4.31 -10.42
CA VAL A 134 -2.75 5.63 -10.28
C VAL A 134 -1.95 6.66 -11.03
N THR A 135 -2.60 7.45 -11.89
CA THR A 135 -2.00 8.62 -12.52
C THR A 135 -2.57 9.92 -11.96
N THR A 136 -1.72 10.90 -11.70
CA THR A 136 -2.13 12.29 -11.46
C THR A 136 -1.41 13.22 -12.42
N ASN A 137 -2.12 14.22 -12.95
CA ASN A 137 -1.50 15.25 -13.77
C ASN A 137 -0.91 16.34 -12.87
N LEU A 138 0.35 16.69 -13.14
CA LEU A 138 1.05 17.82 -12.54
C LEU A 138 1.06 18.96 -13.55
N ALA A 139 0.26 19.98 -13.31
CA ALA A 139 0.18 21.15 -14.20
C ALA A 139 1.54 21.85 -14.33
N ALA A 140 1.75 22.54 -15.44
CA ALA A 140 2.97 23.30 -15.68
C ALA A 140 3.26 24.30 -14.55
N GLY A 141 4.51 24.36 -14.12
CA GLY A 141 4.93 25.19 -12.99
C GLY A 141 4.64 24.59 -11.61
N THR A 142 3.87 23.49 -11.53
CA THR A 142 3.63 22.73 -10.29
C THR A 142 4.47 21.46 -10.19
N ASN A 143 5.11 21.06 -11.29
CA ASN A 143 6.03 19.94 -11.41
C ASN A 143 7.39 20.16 -10.71
N GLY A 144 7.64 21.34 -10.13
CA GLY A 144 8.75 21.55 -9.20
C GLY A 144 8.51 20.78 -7.88
N LYS A 145 9.44 19.89 -7.52
CA LYS A 145 9.49 19.10 -6.27
C LYS A 145 8.16 18.45 -5.88
N LYS A 146 7.89 17.27 -6.43
CA LYS A 146 6.75 16.43 -6.03
C LYS A 146 7.27 15.16 -5.35
N PHE A 147 6.86 14.98 -4.11
CA PHE A 147 7.13 13.79 -3.32
C PHE A 147 5.91 12.88 -3.36
N VAL A 148 6.15 11.57 -3.33
CA VAL A 148 5.12 10.54 -3.29
C VAL A 148 5.36 9.69 -2.05
N ARG A 149 4.29 9.30 -1.38
CA ARG A 149 4.32 8.19 -0.43
C ARG A 149 3.06 7.37 -0.54
N LEU A 150 3.17 6.09 -0.22
CA LEU A 150 2.03 5.29 0.20
C LEU A 150 2.02 5.28 1.72
N LYS A 151 0.93 5.74 2.33
CA LYS A 151 0.69 5.60 3.76
C LYS A 151 -0.30 4.46 3.96
N VAL A 152 0.04 3.52 4.83
CA VAL A 152 -0.86 2.43 5.23
C VAL A 152 -1.16 2.59 6.70
N ASP A 153 -2.44 2.79 7.02
CA ASP A 153 -2.94 2.88 8.39
C ASP A 153 -3.69 1.59 8.72
N ARG A 154 -3.22 0.85 9.74
CA ARG A 154 -3.97 -0.26 10.33
C ARG A 154 -4.93 0.28 11.38
N GLN A 155 -6.23 0.04 11.19
CA GLN A 155 -7.25 0.29 12.21
C GLN A 155 -7.28 -0.89 13.19
N PRO A 156 -7.46 -0.64 14.49
CA PRO A 156 -7.57 -1.67 15.52
C PRO A 156 -8.86 -2.49 15.43
#